data_AF-A0A673KH90-F1
#
_entry.id   AF-A0A673KH90-F1
#
_cell.length_a   1.000
_cell.length_b   1.000
_cell.length_c   1.000
_cell.angle_alpha   90.00
_cell.angle_beta   90.00
_cell.angle_gamma   90.00
#
_symmetry.space_group_name_H-M   'P 1'
#
loop_
_entity.id
_entity.type
_entity.pdbx_description
1 polymer ?
#
loop_
_entity_poly.entity_id
_entity_poly.type
_entity_poly.pdbx_seq_one_letter_code
_entity_poly.pdbx_strand_id
1 'polypeptide(L)' 'FSEQSICQARASVMVYDDTSKKWVPIKPGQQGFSRINIYHNTSSNSFRVVGVKLQDQQVRLLIYTQ' A
#
# COMPACT_ATOMS: atom_id res chain seq x y z
N PHE A 1 12.67 18.05 0.84
CA PHE A 1 11.96 17.91 -0.44
C PHE A 1 12.55 16.81 -1.32
N SER A 2 13.00 15.68 -0.77
CA SER A 2 13.61 14.61 -1.58
C SER A 2 12.64 13.51 -1.98
N GLU A 3 11.47 13.43 -1.34
CA GLU A 3 10.49 12.39 -1.60
C GLU A 3 9.28 12.94 -2.37
N GLN A 4 8.94 12.30 -3.48
CA GLN A 4 7.85 12.69 -4.37
C GLN A 4 6.99 11.47 -4.76
N SER A 5 5.68 11.65 -4.86
CA SER A 5 4.79 10.63 -5.42
C SER A 5 4.91 10.67 -6.95
N ILE A 6 5.28 9.54 -7.55
CA ILE A 6 5.48 9.42 -9.00
C ILE A 6 4.35 8.66 -9.70
N CYS A 7 3.52 7.95 -8.94
CA CYS A 7 2.40 7.18 -9.46
C CYS A 7 1.35 6.98 -8.36
N GLN A 8 0.07 7.02 -8.77
CA GLN A 8 -1.06 6.69 -7.91
C GLN A 8 -1.98 5.67 -8.59
N ALA A 9 -2.43 4.69 -7.82
CA ALA A 9 -3.39 3.69 -8.27
C ALA A 9 -4.43 3.37 -7.19
N ARG A 10 -5.53 2.73 -7.60
CA ARG A 10 -6.53 2.17 -6.70
C ARG A 10 -6.51 0.64 -6.82
N ALA A 11 -6.23 -0.05 -5.72
CA ALA A 11 -6.11 -1.51 -5.71
C ALA A 11 -6.46 -2.11 -4.34
N SER A 12 -6.85 -3.39 -4.33
CA SER A 12 -6.93 -4.19 -3.10
C SER A 12 -5.54 -4.72 -2.77
N VAL A 13 -5.10 -4.59 -1.51
CA VAL A 13 -3.76 -5.04 -1.09
C VAL A 13 -3.88 -6.39 -0.40
N MET A 14 -3.12 -7.36 -0.91
CA MET A 14 -3.12 -8.73 -0.46
C MET A 14 -1.69 -9.19 -0.20
N VAL A 15 -1.50 -10.10 0.74
CA VAL A 15 -0.25 -10.83 0.98
C VAL A 15 -0.48 -12.29 0.65
N TYR A 16 0.51 -12.91 0.04
CA TYR A 16 0.46 -14.34 -0.22
C TYR A 16 0.81 -15.09 1.06
N ASP A 17 -0.11 -15.91 1.55
CA ASP A 17 0.15 -16.82 2.66
C ASP A 17 0.63 -18.16 2.10
N ASP A 18 1.90 -18.48 2.37
CA ASP A 18 2.54 -19.71 1.91
C ASP A 18 1.99 -20.97 2.56
N THR A 19 1.34 -20.87 3.73
CA THR A 19 0.76 -22.02 4.43
C THR A 19 -0.53 -22.46 3.75
N SER A 20 -1.42 -21.49 3.48
CA SER A 20 -2.70 -21.76 2.82
C SER A 20 -2.63 -21.70 1.29
N LYS A 21 -1.49 -21.29 0.72
CA LYS A 21 -1.26 -21.09 -0.72
C LYS A 21 -2.26 -20.13 -1.37
N LYS A 22 -2.68 -19.10 -0.64
CA LYS A 22 -3.72 -18.16 -1.06
C LYS A 22 -3.29 -16.72 -0.81
N TRP A 23 -3.81 -15.81 -1.63
CA TRP A 23 -3.78 -14.39 -1.35
C TRP A 23 -4.78 -14.08 -0.24
N VAL A 24 -4.30 -13.51 0.85
CA VAL A 24 -5.10 -13.08 2.00
C VAL A 24 -4.96 -11.57 2.19
N PRO A 25 -5.98 -10.87 2.75
CA PRO A 25 -5.84 -9.46 3.08
C PRO A 25 -4.70 -9.26 4.09
N ILE A 26 -3.98 -8.13 3.99
CA ILE A 26 -2.85 -7.80 4.88
C ILE A 26 -3.18 -7.93 6.37
N LYS A 27 -4.41 -7.62 6.76
CA LYS A 27 -4.92 -7.76 8.12
C LYS A 27 -6.37 -8.27 8.07
N PRO A 28 -6.79 -9.09 9.04
CA PRO A 28 -8.21 -9.44 9.21
C PRO A 28 -9.08 -8.17 9.27
N GLY A 29 -10.17 -8.13 8.50
CA GLY A 29 -11.05 -6.95 8.39
C GLY A 29 -10.52 -5.79 7.53
N GLN A 30 -9.29 -5.89 6.98
CA GLN A 30 -8.72 -4.90 6.05
C GLN A 30 -9.02 -5.24 4.57
N GLN A 31 -10.15 -5.88 4.29
CA GLN A 31 -10.64 -6.07 2.93
C GLN A 31 -11.17 -4.74 2.36
N GLY A 32 -10.87 -4.46 1.09
CA GLY A 32 -11.34 -3.26 0.38
C GLY A 32 -10.26 -2.56 -0.45
N PHE A 33 -10.68 -1.52 -1.15
CA PHE A 33 -9.78 -0.72 -1.98
C PHE A 33 -8.88 0.20 -1.14
N SER A 34 -7.64 0.33 -1.60
CA SER A 34 -6.66 1.27 -1.08
C SER A 34 -6.19 2.18 -2.20
N ARG A 35 -5.84 3.42 -1.85
CA ARG A 35 -5.07 4.32 -2.70
C ARG A 35 -3.60 4.00 -2.51
N ILE A 36 -2.95 3.52 -3.55
CA ILE A 36 -1.53 3.17 -3.55
C ILE A 36 -0.75 4.32 -4.16
N ASN A 37 0.32 4.77 -3.50
CA ASN A 37 1.28 5.71 -4.05
C ASN A 37 2.66 5.04 -4.10
N ILE A 38 3.38 5.28 -5.19
CA ILE A 38 4.81 4.97 -5.28
C ILE A 38 5.56 6.26 -5.04
N TYR A 39 6.40 6.26 -4.01
CA TYR A 39 7.27 7.39 -3.69
C TYR A 39 8.70 7.10 -4.12
N HIS A 40 9.34 8.10 -4.73
CA HIS A 40 10.77 8.09 -5.05
C HIS A 40 11.48 9.09 -4.14
N ASN A 41 12.49 8.62 -3.41
CA ASN A 41 13.43 9.47 -2.70
C ASN A 41 14.65 9.69 -3.59
N THR A 42 14.76 10.87 -4.18
CA THR A 42 15.84 11.21 -5.13
C THR A 42 17.21 11.33 -4.45
N SER A 43 17.25 11.59 -3.13
CA SER A 43 18.51 11.71 -2.38
C SER A 43 19.17 10.36 -2.10
N SER A 44 18.38 9.33 -1.81
CA SER A 44 18.87 7.95 -1.58
C SER A 44 18.66 7.03 -2.78
N ASN A 45 18.07 7.54 -3.86
CA ASN A 45 17.61 6.78 -5.02
C ASN A 45 16.81 5.52 -4.65
N SER A 46 15.94 5.63 -3.64
CA SER A 46 15.13 4.52 -3.14
C SER A 46 13.64 4.74 -3.46
N PHE A 47 12.90 3.64 -3.55
CA PHE A 47 11.47 3.65 -3.80
C PHE A 47 10.74 3.02 -2.62
N ARG A 48 9.53 3.50 -2.33
CA ARG A 48 8.61 2.85 -1.40
C ARG A 48 7.19 2.87 -1.90
N VAL A 49 6.45 1.82 -1.60
CA VAL A 49 5.03 1.71 -1.88
C VAL A 49 4.27 2.01 -0.60
N VAL A 50 3.31 2.92 -0.68
CA VAL A 50 2.45 3.30 0.44
C VAL A 50 1.00 3.07 0.03
N GLY A 51 0.36 2.09 0.65
CA GLY A 51 -1.07 1.90 0.51
C GLY A 51 -1.83 2.64 1.59
N VAL A 52 -2.92 3.32 1.24
CA VAL A 52 -3.88 3.83 2.23
C VAL A 52 -5.28 3.29 2.01
N LYS A 53 -5.81 2.56 3.01
CA LYS A 53 -7.16 2.01 2.92
C LYS A 53 -8.19 3.14 2.87
N LEU A 54 -9.13 2.98 1.95
CA LEU A 54 -10.31 3.82 1.82
C LEU A 54 -11.43 3.16 2.62
N GLN A 55 -11.84 3.77 3.74
CA GLN A 55 -13.08 3.42 4.46
C GLN A 55 -13.94 4.67 4.55
N ASP A 56 -15.20 4.61 4.11
CA ASP A 56 -16.21 5.67 4.32
C ASP A 56 -15.70 7.11 4.08
N GLN A 57 -15.15 7.36 2.88
CA GLN A 57 -14.53 8.63 2.47
C GLN A 57 -13.35 9.12 3.34
N GLN A 58 -12.96 8.38 4.38
CA GLN A 58 -11.82 8.67 5.24
C GLN A 58 -10.63 7.74 4.95
N VAL A 59 -9.47 8.36 4.84
CA VAL A 59 -8.17 7.75 4.57
C VAL A 59 -7.62 7.24 5.90
N ARG A 60 -7.73 5.94 6.19
CA ARG A 60 -7.24 5.33 7.45
C ARG A 60 -6.49 4.03 7.16
N LEU A 61 -5.17 4.12 6.97
CA LEU A 61 -4.15 3.10 7.28
C LEU A 61 -2.96 3.24 6.33
N LEU A 62 -1.77 3.66 6.77
CA LEU A 62 -0.54 3.47 5.97
C LEU A 62 -0.14 1.99 6.01
N ILE A 63 -0.08 1.37 4.83
CA ILE A 63 0.54 0.07 4.61
C ILE A 63 1.97 0.35 4.14
N TYR A 64 2.95 0.02 4.99
CA TYR A 64 4.37 0.03 4.64
C TYR A 64 4.76 -1.36 4.15
N THR A 65 5.32 -1.46 2.95
CA THR A 65 6.15 -2.60 2.57
C THR A 65 7.59 -2.13 2.60
N GLN A 66 8.39 -2.67 3.55
CA GLN A 66 9.84 -2.53 3.56
C GLN A 66 10.44 -3.57 2.62
#